data_AF-A0A441TK38-F1
#
_entry.id   AF-A0A441TK38-F1
#
_cell.length_a   1.000
_cell.length_b   1.000
_cell.length_c   1.000
_cell.angle_alpha   90.00
_cell.angle_beta   90.00
_cell.angle_gamma   90.00
#
_symmetry.space_group_name_H-M   'P 1'
#
loop_
_entity.id
_entity.type
_entity.pdbx_description
1 polymer ?
#
loop_
_entity_poly.entity_id
_entity_poly.type
_entity_poly.pdbx_seq_one_letter_code
_entity_poly.pdbx_strand_id
1 'polypeptide(L)'
;MLRLIDSTPIPLGKLCDWAKSNGRIRGMKVHVVYDPKTDCPRILDITDANVNDAQVGRQITIEAGATYVFDKGYCHYGWWTAIAEAGSIFVTRPKSNMRLALLRDRPIAEPQGDGFLVVEDSEVSLVSKAACKLPMRLRRLRVQRETGDTITLLTNDLERSAVEIGRLYKGRWHIELLFRWIKQHL
;
A
#
# COMPACT_ATOMS: atom_id res chain seq x y z
N MET A 1 7.44 13.60 0.58
CA MET A 1 6.36 13.77 -0.43
C MET A 1 5.48 12.52 -0.43
N LEU A 2 4.15 12.62 -0.44
CA LEU A 2 3.26 11.44 -0.34
C LEU A 2 2.80 10.95 -1.72
N ARG A 3 2.77 9.64 -1.90
CA ARG A 3 2.31 8.96 -3.12
C ARG A 3 1.37 7.83 -2.72
N LEU A 4 0.07 7.99 -2.98
CA LEU A 4 -0.93 6.94 -2.78
C LEU A 4 -0.98 6.09 -4.05
N ILE A 5 -0.93 4.76 -3.91
CA ILE A 5 -0.98 3.84 -5.05
C ILE A 5 -2.10 2.84 -4.81
N ASP A 6 -2.99 2.73 -5.78
CA ASP A 6 -4.03 1.72 -5.80
C ASP A 6 -4.49 1.48 -7.24
N SER A 7 -5.25 0.41 -7.44
CA SER A 7 -5.84 0.09 -8.73
C SER A 7 -7.36 -0.03 -8.61
N THR A 8 -8.05 0.21 -9.72
CA THR A 8 -9.50 0.10 -9.75
C THR A 8 -9.97 -0.60 -11.03
N PRO A 9 -10.87 -1.60 -10.92
CA PRO A 9 -11.44 -2.22 -12.11
C PRO A 9 -12.48 -1.27 -12.73
N ILE A 10 -12.45 -1.18 -14.06
CA ILE A 10 -13.47 -0.56 -14.90
C ILE A 10 -14.21 -1.69 -15.62
N PRO A 11 -15.44 -2.03 -15.17
CA PRO A 11 -16.21 -3.09 -15.80
C PRO A 11 -16.58 -2.69 -17.22
N LEU A 12 -16.39 -3.60 -18.17
CA LEU A 12 -16.81 -3.41 -19.55
C LEU A 12 -18.02 -4.30 -19.84
N GLY A 13 -18.92 -3.81 -20.69
CA GLY A 13 -20.11 -4.54 -21.12
C GLY A 13 -19.78 -5.81 -21.91
N LYS A 14 -20.77 -6.68 -22.06
CA LYS A 14 -20.63 -7.96 -22.79
C LYS A 14 -20.21 -7.82 -24.26
N LEU A 15 -20.33 -6.63 -24.84
CA LEU A 15 -19.93 -6.32 -26.22
C LEU A 15 -18.39 -6.21 -26.38
N CYS A 16 -17.63 -6.19 -25.28
CA CYS A 16 -16.18 -6.17 -25.30
C CYS A 16 -15.61 -7.59 -25.17
N ASP A 17 -15.66 -8.37 -26.24
CA ASP A 17 -15.24 -9.78 -26.24
C ASP A 17 -13.75 -9.97 -25.97
N TRP A 18 -12.93 -8.98 -26.34
CA TRP A 18 -11.49 -8.94 -26.06
C TRP A 18 -11.16 -8.75 -24.57
N ALA A 19 -12.10 -8.22 -23.78
CA ALA A 19 -11.85 -7.90 -22.38
C ALA A 19 -11.77 -9.18 -21.54
N LYS A 20 -10.66 -9.34 -20.81
CA LYS A 20 -10.44 -10.51 -19.95
C LYS A 20 -11.20 -10.39 -18.64
N SER A 21 -11.57 -11.54 -18.09
CA SER A 21 -12.22 -11.65 -16.78
C SER A 21 -11.22 -12.07 -15.71
N ASN A 22 -11.37 -11.52 -14.51
CA ASN A 22 -10.67 -11.98 -13.31
C ASN A 22 -11.55 -12.87 -12.41
N GLY A 23 -12.68 -13.34 -12.92
CA GLY A 23 -13.69 -14.13 -12.19
C GLY A 23 -14.74 -13.27 -11.49
N ARG A 24 -14.46 -12.00 -11.19
CA ARG A 24 -15.42 -11.06 -10.58
C ARG A 24 -15.91 -10.00 -11.56
N ILE A 25 -15.01 -9.48 -12.39
CA ILE A 25 -15.27 -8.42 -13.36
C ILE A 25 -14.61 -8.80 -14.69
N ARG A 26 -15.32 -8.57 -15.79
CA ARG A 26 -14.76 -8.51 -17.14
C ARG A 26 -14.52 -7.05 -17.48
N GLY A 27 -13.29 -6.70 -17.86
CA GLY A 27 -12.97 -5.32 -18.16
C GLY A 27 -11.49 -5.01 -18.02
N MET A 28 -11.21 -3.73 -17.79
CA MET A 28 -9.86 -3.22 -17.58
C MET A 28 -9.62 -2.90 -16.11
N LYS A 29 -8.36 -2.68 -15.76
CA LYS A 29 -7.92 -2.20 -14.47
C LYS A 29 -7.03 -0.99 -14.67
N VAL A 30 -7.37 0.11 -14.04
CA VAL A 30 -6.60 1.35 -14.07
C VAL A 30 -5.75 1.42 -12.81
N HIS A 31 -4.44 1.60 -12.96
CA HIS A 31 -3.48 1.73 -11.87
C HIS A 31 -3.08 3.19 -11.74
N VAL A 32 -3.16 3.75 -10.53
CA VAL A 32 -2.98 5.19 -10.31
C VAL A 32 -1.98 5.46 -9.19
N VAL A 33 -1.10 6.43 -9.41
CA VAL A 33 -0.38 7.15 -8.36
C VAL A 33 -1.08 8.47 -8.14
N TYR A 34 -1.44 8.78 -6.91
CA TYR A 34 -2.14 10.01 -6.55
C TYR A 34 -1.36 10.78 -5.49
N ASP A 35 -1.14 12.08 -5.75
CA ASP A 35 -0.63 13.02 -4.76
C ASP A 35 -1.81 13.77 -4.12
N PRO A 36 -2.16 13.47 -2.85
CA PRO A 36 -3.28 14.12 -2.19
C PRO A 36 -3.02 15.58 -1.82
N LYS A 37 -1.76 16.06 -1.83
CA LYS A 37 -1.47 17.46 -1.53
C LYS A 37 -1.77 18.37 -2.72
N THR A 38 -1.47 17.91 -3.93
CA THR A 38 -1.68 18.66 -5.16
C THR A 38 -2.96 18.24 -5.89
N ASP A 39 -3.73 17.31 -5.30
CA ASP A 39 -4.90 16.68 -5.92
C ASP A 39 -4.64 16.18 -7.35
N CYS A 40 -3.47 15.58 -7.57
CA CYS A 40 -2.99 15.23 -8.91
C CYS A 40 -2.92 13.70 -9.09
N PRO A 41 -3.87 13.09 -9.84
CA PRO A 41 -3.77 11.70 -10.23
C PRO A 41 -2.88 11.53 -11.47
N ARG A 42 -2.03 10.49 -11.44
CA ARG A 42 -1.23 10.05 -12.58
C ARG A 42 -1.54 8.59 -12.86
N ILE A 43 -1.97 8.30 -14.08
CA ILE A 43 -2.18 6.92 -14.54
C ILE A 43 -0.81 6.28 -14.74
N LEU A 44 -0.59 5.17 -14.05
CA LEU A 44 0.59 4.32 -14.25
C LEU A 44 0.42 3.44 -15.48
N ASP A 45 -0.72 2.74 -15.54
CA ASP A 45 -1.01 1.77 -16.57
C ASP A 45 -2.51 1.45 -16.62
N ILE A 46 -2.97 0.95 -17.76
CA ILE A 46 -4.30 0.36 -17.95
C ILE A 46 -4.09 -1.07 -18.44
N THR A 47 -4.43 -2.03 -17.59
CA THR A 47 -4.18 -3.45 -17.85
C THR A 47 -5.47 -4.25 -17.95
N ASP A 48 -5.36 -5.51 -18.39
CA ASP A 48 -6.45 -6.48 -18.21
C ASP A 48 -6.82 -6.63 -16.72
N ALA A 49 -8.09 -6.94 -16.43
CA ALA A 49 -8.61 -7.05 -15.07
C ALA A 49 -7.91 -8.12 -14.20
N ASN A 50 -7.23 -9.10 -14.82
CA ASN A 50 -6.56 -10.22 -14.15
C ASN A 50 -5.07 -9.98 -13.87
N VAL A 51 -4.49 -8.87 -14.34
CA VAL A 51 -3.09 -8.53 -14.07
C VAL A 51 -2.89 -8.24 -12.57
N ASN A 52 -1.80 -8.76 -12.03
CA ASN A 52 -1.46 -8.62 -10.61
C ASN A 52 -0.86 -7.24 -10.35
N ASP A 53 -1.37 -6.53 -9.34
CA ASP A 53 -0.93 -5.17 -9.00
C ASP A 53 0.56 -5.12 -8.63
N ALA A 54 1.12 -6.20 -8.08
CA ALA A 54 2.56 -6.32 -7.82
C ALA A 54 3.42 -6.25 -9.09
N GLN A 55 2.90 -6.60 -10.27
CA GLN A 55 3.63 -6.47 -11.54
C GLN A 55 3.73 -5.01 -11.95
N VAL A 56 2.64 -4.26 -11.83
CA VAL A 56 2.59 -2.82 -12.17
C VAL A 56 3.38 -1.98 -11.17
N GLY A 57 3.34 -2.34 -9.88
CA GLY A 57 4.14 -1.66 -8.85
C GLY A 57 5.63 -1.57 -9.19
N ARG A 58 6.18 -2.58 -9.87
CA ARG A 58 7.60 -2.62 -10.29
C ARG A 58 7.97 -1.61 -11.37
N GLN A 59 6.99 -1.07 -12.09
CA GLN A 59 7.19 -0.12 -13.18
C GLN A 59 7.17 1.33 -12.68
N ILE A 60 6.82 1.54 -11.40
CA ILE A 60 6.74 2.87 -10.81
C ILE A 60 8.15 3.45 -10.68
N THR A 61 8.38 4.58 -11.34
CA THR A 61 9.59 5.38 -11.15
C THR A 61 9.66 5.85 -9.69
N ILE A 62 10.74 5.47 -9.01
CA ILE A 62 10.94 5.79 -7.61
C ILE A 62 11.51 7.20 -7.51
N GLU A 63 10.76 8.09 -6.86
CA GLU A 63 11.13 9.45 -6.51
C GLU A 63 11.85 9.39 -5.15
N ALA A 64 13.09 9.89 -5.07
CA ALA A 64 13.89 9.87 -3.85
C ALA A 64 13.22 10.70 -2.73
N GLY A 65 13.25 10.20 -1.49
CA GLY A 65 12.63 10.84 -0.32
C GLY A 65 11.08 10.85 -0.33
N ALA A 66 10.45 10.11 -1.25
CA ALA A 66 9.01 9.95 -1.27
C ALA A 66 8.53 8.92 -0.23
N THR A 67 7.28 9.06 0.19
CA THR A 67 6.55 8.11 1.02
C THR A 67 5.44 7.49 0.17
N TYR A 68 5.55 6.20 -0.10
CA TYR A 68 4.60 5.42 -0.86
C TYR A 68 3.63 4.71 0.07
N VAL A 69 2.33 4.83 -0.19
CA VAL A 69 1.30 4.13 0.58
C VAL A 69 0.47 3.29 -0.37
N PHE A 70 0.42 1.98 -0.14
CA PHE A 70 -0.23 1.03 -1.05
C PHE A 70 -0.80 -0.19 -0.34
N ASP A 71 -1.74 -0.86 -0.99
CA ASP A 71 -2.37 -2.10 -0.48
C ASP A 71 -1.41 -3.32 -0.52
N LYS A 72 -1.76 -4.38 0.23
CA LYS A 72 -1.08 -5.68 0.23
C LYS A 72 -1.00 -6.35 -1.14
N GLY A 73 -1.82 -5.96 -2.12
CA GLY A 73 -1.75 -6.40 -3.52
C GLY A 73 -0.39 -6.09 -4.16
N TYR A 74 0.21 -4.94 -3.82
CA TYR A 74 1.50 -4.46 -4.32
C TYR A 74 2.72 -5.06 -3.59
N CYS A 75 2.60 -6.31 -3.14
CA CYS A 75 3.68 -7.00 -2.41
C CYS A 75 4.74 -7.54 -3.37
N HIS A 76 5.85 -6.80 -3.52
CA HIS A 76 7.01 -7.23 -4.28
C HIS A 76 8.32 -6.80 -3.59
N TYR A 77 9.05 -7.77 -3.03
CA TYR A 77 10.23 -7.51 -2.20
C TYR A 77 11.34 -6.75 -2.90
N GLY A 78 11.65 -7.08 -4.17
CA GLY A 78 12.68 -6.35 -4.91
C GLY A 78 12.31 -4.88 -5.17
N TRP A 79 11.01 -4.57 -5.24
CA TRP A 79 10.56 -3.19 -5.41
C TRP A 79 10.61 -2.44 -4.07
N TRP A 80 10.25 -3.09 -2.97
CA TRP A 80 10.39 -2.52 -1.63
C TRP A 80 11.85 -2.23 -1.28
N THR A 81 12.78 -3.11 -1.69
CA THR A 81 14.22 -2.87 -1.58
C THR A 81 14.65 -1.65 -2.39
N ALA A 82 14.22 -1.54 -3.66
CA ALA A 82 14.54 -0.38 -4.48
C ALA A 82 13.98 0.94 -3.89
N ILE A 83 12.80 0.91 -3.26
CA ILE A 83 12.25 2.07 -2.52
C ILE A 83 13.20 2.47 -1.39
N ALA A 84 13.64 1.50 -0.59
CA ALA A 84 14.53 1.75 0.53
C ALA A 84 15.91 2.27 0.07
N GLU A 85 16.48 1.70 -0.99
CA GLU A 85 17.76 2.12 -1.58
C GLU A 85 17.72 3.55 -2.12
N ALA A 86 16.57 4.01 -2.61
CA ALA A 86 16.35 5.39 -3.03
C ALA A 86 16.17 6.38 -1.87
N GLY A 87 16.33 5.94 -0.61
CA GLY A 87 16.06 6.76 0.58
C GLY A 87 14.56 7.07 0.76
N SER A 88 13.69 6.27 0.15
CA SER A 88 12.25 6.44 0.19
C SER A 88 11.59 5.46 1.16
N ILE A 89 10.36 5.78 1.56
CA ILE A 89 9.59 5.04 2.55
C ILE A 89 8.39 4.38 1.90
N PHE A 90 8.02 3.18 2.33
CA PHE A 90 6.74 2.56 2.01
C PHE A 90 5.92 2.29 3.28
N VAL A 91 4.60 2.39 3.18
CA VAL A 91 3.64 1.93 4.19
C VAL A 91 2.60 1.06 3.50
N THR A 92 2.47 -0.18 3.95
CA THR A 92 1.56 -1.15 3.35
C THR A 92 0.96 -2.10 4.37
N ARG A 93 0.12 -3.02 3.93
CA ARG A 93 -0.35 -4.15 4.73
C ARG A 93 0.48 -5.40 4.41
N PRO A 94 0.87 -6.20 5.42
CA PRO A 94 1.47 -7.50 5.16
C PRO A 94 0.42 -8.45 4.54
N LYS A 95 0.87 -9.35 3.67
CA LYS A 95 0.06 -10.51 3.26
C LYS A 95 -0.07 -11.50 4.42
N SER A 96 -1.18 -12.25 4.47
CA SER A 96 -1.45 -13.21 5.54
C SER A 96 -0.41 -14.34 5.63
N ASN A 97 0.23 -14.68 4.51
CA ASN A 97 1.28 -15.68 4.45
C ASN A 97 2.69 -15.12 4.71
N MET A 98 2.81 -13.83 5.01
CA MET A 98 4.10 -13.20 5.30
C MET A 98 4.53 -13.53 6.72
N ARG A 99 5.63 -14.28 6.85
CA ARG A 99 6.21 -14.63 8.16
C ARG A 99 7.21 -13.57 8.59
N LEU A 100 6.99 -13.00 9.77
CA LEU A 100 7.80 -11.95 10.35
C LEU A 100 8.31 -12.43 11.72
N ALA A 101 9.61 -12.31 11.97
CA ALA A 101 10.19 -12.51 13.29
C ALA A 101 10.15 -11.18 14.02
N LEU A 102 9.70 -11.22 15.28
CA LEU A 102 9.84 -10.10 16.20
C LEU A 102 11.33 -9.92 16.52
N LEU A 103 11.83 -8.69 16.35
CA LEU A 103 13.16 -8.31 16.79
C LEU A 103 13.10 -7.63 18.15
N ARG A 104 12.19 -6.67 18.31
CA ARG A 104 11.91 -5.98 19.56
C ARG A 104 10.59 -5.21 19.49
N ASP A 105 9.96 -5.01 20.63
CA ASP A 105 8.86 -4.06 20.78
C ASP A 105 9.38 -2.63 20.85
N ARG A 106 8.55 -1.67 20.43
CA ARG A 106 8.81 -0.24 20.50
C ARG A 106 7.83 0.41 21.48
N PRO A 107 8.28 1.34 22.33
CA PRO A 107 7.37 2.07 23.21
C PRO A 107 6.43 2.96 22.39
N ILE A 108 5.16 2.98 22.78
CA ILE A 108 4.14 3.85 22.18
C ILE A 108 3.88 5.00 23.16
N ALA A 109 4.52 6.15 22.92
CA ALA A 109 4.36 7.31 23.79
C ALA A 109 2.95 7.92 23.68
N GLU A 110 2.47 8.11 22.46
CA GLU A 110 1.14 8.64 22.16
C GLU A 110 0.42 7.64 21.24
N PRO A 111 -0.50 6.81 21.75
CA PRO A 111 -1.16 5.79 20.94
C PRO A 111 -2.35 6.35 20.15
N GLN A 112 -2.89 7.50 20.53
CA GLN A 112 -4.13 8.04 19.97
C GLN A 112 -3.89 8.71 18.62
N GLY A 113 -4.49 8.15 17.57
CA GLY A 113 -4.64 8.78 16.27
C GLY A 113 -6.03 9.38 16.08
N ASP A 114 -6.20 10.10 14.97
CA ASP A 114 -7.52 10.57 14.54
C ASP A 114 -8.28 9.38 13.92
N GLY A 115 -9.35 8.91 14.56
CA GLY A 115 -10.14 7.78 14.08
C GLY A 115 -9.55 6.38 14.34
N PHE A 116 -8.46 6.29 15.11
CA PHE A 116 -7.80 5.02 15.42
C PHE A 116 -6.90 5.07 16.66
N LEU A 117 -6.57 3.90 17.21
CA LEU A 117 -5.64 3.69 18.31
C LEU A 117 -4.50 2.76 17.86
N VAL A 118 -3.24 3.14 18.10
CA VAL A 118 -2.10 2.25 17.94
C VAL A 118 -2.04 1.31 19.15
N VAL A 119 -2.16 0.01 18.90
CA VAL A 119 -2.18 -1.02 19.95
C VAL A 119 -0.91 -1.86 20.00
N GLU A 120 -0.11 -1.84 18.92
CA GLU A 120 1.18 -2.54 18.86
C GLU A 120 2.13 -1.78 17.95
N ASP A 121 3.39 -1.67 18.36
CA ASP A 121 4.49 -1.14 17.55
C ASP A 121 5.73 -2.01 17.80
N SER A 122 6.23 -2.65 16.74
CA SER A 122 7.35 -3.58 16.85
C SER A 122 8.27 -3.50 15.63
N GLU A 123 9.54 -3.78 15.84
CA GLU A 123 10.48 -4.01 14.76
C GLU A 123 10.55 -5.50 14.45
N VAL A 124 10.56 -5.81 13.16
CA VAL A 124 10.46 -7.16 12.65
C VAL A 124 11.41 -7.37 11.48
N SER A 125 11.74 -8.63 11.20
CA SER A 125 12.44 -9.03 9.98
C SER A 125 11.65 -10.10 9.23
N LEU A 126 11.81 -10.15 7.91
CA LEU A 126 11.19 -11.20 7.10
C LEU A 126 11.84 -12.56 7.38
N VAL A 127 11.04 -13.57 7.71
CA VAL A 127 11.48 -14.95 7.97
C VAL A 127 11.07 -15.82 6.81
N SER A 128 11.86 -15.81 5.74
CA SER A 128 11.64 -16.68 4.59
C SER A 128 12.90 -16.76 3.72
N LYS A 129 12.94 -17.70 2.76
CA LYS A 129 13.94 -17.67 1.67
C LYS A 129 13.94 -16.34 0.90
N ALA A 130 12.84 -15.58 0.94
CA ALA A 130 12.76 -14.26 0.33
C ALA A 130 13.37 -13.14 1.20
N ALA A 131 13.87 -13.43 2.41
CA ALA A 131 14.62 -12.48 3.23
C ALA A 131 15.85 -11.93 2.48
N CYS A 132 16.51 -12.76 1.66
CA CYS A 132 17.61 -12.28 0.80
C CYS A 132 17.17 -11.19 -0.19
N LYS A 133 15.89 -11.11 -0.52
CA LYS A 133 15.33 -10.10 -1.44
C LYS A 133 14.86 -8.82 -0.73
N LEU A 134 14.81 -8.84 0.61
CA LEU A 134 14.47 -7.70 1.45
C LEU A 134 15.35 -7.71 2.72
N PRO A 135 16.68 -7.51 2.58
CA PRO A 135 17.63 -7.62 3.67
C PRO A 135 17.62 -6.34 4.55
N MET A 136 16.46 -5.99 5.07
CA MET A 136 16.28 -4.78 5.89
C MET A 136 15.37 -5.04 7.08
N ARG A 137 15.53 -4.20 8.11
CA ARG A 137 14.59 -4.14 9.23
C ARG A 137 13.29 -3.50 8.75
N LEU A 138 12.19 -4.03 9.25
CA LEU A 138 10.86 -3.50 9.02
C LEU A 138 10.25 -3.13 10.37
N ARG A 139 9.20 -2.33 10.32
CA ARG A 139 8.36 -2.00 11.46
C ARG A 139 6.95 -2.45 11.19
N ARG A 140 6.39 -3.19 12.15
CA ARG A 140 5.01 -3.66 12.17
C ARG A 140 4.23 -2.84 13.18
N LEU A 141 3.10 -2.32 12.75
CA LEU A 141 2.16 -1.62 13.62
C LEU A 141 0.83 -2.35 13.59
N ARG A 142 0.13 -2.41 14.72
CA ARG A 142 -1.30 -2.76 14.75
C ARG A 142 -2.08 -1.55 15.19
N VAL A 143 -3.09 -1.25 14.38
CA VAL A 143 -3.94 -0.08 14.54
C VAL A 143 -5.38 -0.54 14.62
N GLN A 144 -6.03 -0.26 15.74
CA GLN A 144 -7.45 -0.50 15.94
C GLN A 144 -8.24 0.73 15.49
N ARG A 145 -9.18 0.56 14.57
CA ARG A 145 -10.10 1.62 14.14
C ARG A 145 -11.19 1.81 15.18
N GLU A 146 -11.82 2.98 15.17
CA GLU A 146 -13.03 3.24 15.98
C GLU A 146 -14.18 2.27 15.69
N THR A 147 -14.22 1.70 14.47
CA THR A 147 -15.19 0.65 14.10
C THR A 147 -14.94 -0.70 14.79
N GLY A 148 -13.84 -0.84 15.54
CA GLY A 148 -13.43 -2.05 16.25
C GLY A 148 -12.43 -2.92 15.48
N ASP A 149 -12.35 -2.78 14.16
CA ASP A 149 -11.44 -3.57 13.33
C ASP A 149 -9.98 -3.22 13.56
N THR A 150 -9.12 -4.23 13.66
CA THR A 150 -7.66 -4.06 13.75
C THR A 150 -7.00 -4.30 12.40
N ILE A 151 -6.10 -3.39 12.00
CA ILE A 151 -5.28 -3.52 10.80
C ILE A 151 -3.82 -3.58 11.19
N THR A 152 -3.10 -4.50 10.55
CA THR A 152 -1.64 -4.55 10.62
C THR A 152 -1.03 -3.77 9.48
N LEU A 153 -0.10 -2.87 9.80
CA LEU A 153 0.72 -2.11 8.85
C LEU A 153 2.16 -2.62 8.89
N LEU A 154 2.86 -2.47 7.78
CA LEU A 154 4.26 -2.81 7.60
C LEU A 154 4.95 -1.68 6.85
N THR A 155 6.12 -1.27 7.33
CA THR A 155 6.88 -0.15 6.76
C THR A 155 8.39 -0.33 6.96
N ASN A 156 9.19 0.34 6.15
CA ASN A 156 10.61 0.56 6.42
C ASN A 156 10.89 1.82 7.26
N ASP A 157 9.87 2.57 7.67
CA ASP A 157 10.01 3.76 8.50
C ASP A 157 10.25 3.41 9.97
N LEU A 158 11.49 3.61 10.43
CA LEU A 158 11.88 3.38 11.82
C LEU A 158 11.89 4.65 12.67
N GLU A 159 11.59 5.81 12.07
CA GLU A 159 11.81 7.12 12.67
C GLU A 159 10.51 7.80 13.09
N ARG A 160 9.50 7.85 12.20
CA ARG A 160 8.22 8.52 12.49
C ARG A 160 7.52 7.92 13.70
N SER A 161 6.65 8.68 14.35
CA SER A 161 5.79 8.12 15.38
C SER A 161 4.85 7.06 14.81
N ALA A 162 4.39 6.15 15.67
CA ALA A 162 3.46 5.11 15.25
C ALA A 162 2.15 5.69 14.72
N VAL A 163 1.69 6.80 15.31
CA VAL A 163 0.48 7.52 14.90
C VAL A 163 0.67 8.19 13.55
N GLU A 164 1.83 8.79 13.24
CA GLU A 164 2.10 9.35 11.91
C GLU A 164 2.02 8.28 10.81
N ILE A 165 2.58 7.09 11.05
CA ILE A 165 2.47 5.96 10.11
C ILE A 165 1.01 5.53 9.94
N GLY A 166 0.24 5.48 11.03
CA GLY A 166 -1.20 5.23 10.99
C GLY A 166 -1.95 6.28 10.16
N ARG A 167 -1.63 7.58 10.32
CA ARG A 167 -2.23 8.68 9.55
C ARG A 167 -1.89 8.59 8.06
N LEU A 168 -0.65 8.24 7.71
CA LEU A 168 -0.24 8.02 6.32
C LEU A 168 -1.10 6.94 5.65
N TYR A 169 -1.34 5.82 6.35
CA TYR A 169 -2.19 4.75 5.82
C TYR A 169 -3.68 5.11 5.80
N LYS A 170 -4.20 5.85 6.81
CA LYS A 170 -5.57 6.40 6.79
C LYS A 170 -5.79 7.30 5.56
N GLY A 171 -4.76 8.08 5.20
CA GLY A 171 -4.76 8.94 4.02
C GLY A 171 -4.99 8.20 2.70
N ARG A 172 -4.80 6.88 2.63
CA ARG A 172 -5.12 6.06 1.45
C ARG A 172 -6.58 6.22 0.99
N TRP A 173 -7.51 6.55 1.88
CA TRP A 173 -8.92 6.76 1.52
C TRP A 173 -9.13 7.81 0.41
N HIS A 174 -8.25 8.79 0.26
CA HIS A 174 -8.38 9.80 -0.79
C HIS A 174 -8.34 9.19 -2.21
N ILE A 175 -7.52 8.16 -2.44
CA ILE A 175 -7.49 7.49 -3.76
C ILE A 175 -8.78 6.67 -4.00
N GLU A 176 -9.39 6.15 -2.94
CA GLU A 176 -10.68 5.45 -3.03
C GLU A 176 -11.81 6.42 -3.37
N LEU A 177 -11.78 7.66 -2.85
CA LEU A 177 -12.70 8.72 -3.22
C LEU A 177 -12.54 9.13 -4.69
N LEU A 178 -11.30 9.31 -5.16
CA LEU A 178 -11.01 9.55 -6.56
C LEU A 178 -11.62 8.45 -7.45
N PHE A 179 -11.41 7.17 -7.11
CA PHE A 179 -11.98 6.07 -7.88
C PHE A 179 -13.50 6.05 -7.88
N ARG A 180 -14.13 6.40 -6.76
CA ARG A 180 -15.58 6.53 -6.70
C ARG A 180 -16.07 7.63 -7.65
N TRP A 181 -15.40 8.77 -7.66
CA TRP A 181 -15.73 9.88 -8.55
C TRP A 181 -15.56 9.48 -10.03
N ILE A 182 -14.42 8.89 -10.40
CA ILE A 182 -14.15 8.43 -11.78
C ILE A 182 -15.26 7.49 -12.26
N LYS A 183 -15.66 6.51 -11.44
CA LYS A 183 -16.69 5.52 -11.81
C LYS A 183 -18.10 6.09 -11.90
N GLN A 184 -18.39 7.18 -11.21
CA GLN A 184 -19.69 7.84 -11.28
C GLN A 184 -19.85 8.71 -12.54
N HIS A 185 -18.73 9.10 -13.16
CA HIS A 185 -18.70 10.02 -14.30
C HIS A 185 -18.12 9.38 -15.58
N LEU A 186 -17.97 8.05 -15.59
CA LEU A 186 -17.69 7.22 -16.78
C LEU A 186 -18.97 6.50 -17.20
#